data_AF-A0C6F1-F1
#
_entry.id   AF-A0C6F1-F1
#
_cell.length_a   1.000
_cell.length_b   1.000
_cell.length_c   1.000
_cell.angle_alpha   90.00
_cell.angle_beta   90.00
_cell.angle_gamma   90.00
#
_symmetry.space_group_name_H-M   'P 1'
#
loop_
_entity.id
_entity.type
_entity.pdbx_description
1 polymer ?
#
loop_
_entity_poly.entity_id
_entity_poly.type
_entity_poly.pdbx_seq_one_letter_code
_entity_poly.pdbx_strand_id
1 'polypeptide(L)'
;MDAQDIQLQDQLFTQQNNVIDFECFDKMEKFPIKEKFKIIKTNNNDLLIVKENGTIIKRLTVSDIKTSEMFFYQQDDIPANFILRQIKFFQWVGNYEEKKKVGIWSAKWNNQALLDVGGQYCNRGKKQGQWKEIFKNYSEKTQIYEEGLYKDDLRIAIWNIIYENSQIQSTLVVEGVTMSKARRLVYGKS
;
A
#
# COMPACT_ATOMS: atom_id res chain seq x y z
N MET A 1 14.64 22.67 -7.23
CA MET A 1 13.64 22.61 -6.15
C MET A 1 14.47 22.61 -4.88
N ASP A 2 14.58 23.78 -4.25
CA ASP A 2 15.63 24.04 -3.26
C ASP A 2 15.24 23.50 -1.89
N ALA A 3 16.24 23.15 -1.09
CA ALA A 3 16.06 22.55 0.24
C ALA A 3 15.22 23.43 1.19
N GLN A 4 15.21 24.76 0.97
CA GLN A 4 14.37 25.69 1.71
C GLN A 4 12.87 25.58 1.37
N ASP A 5 12.50 25.26 0.12
CA ASP A 5 11.09 25.05 -0.27
C ASP A 5 10.54 23.75 0.33
N ILE A 6 11.36 22.71 0.42
CA ILE A 6 10.98 21.42 1.02
C ILE A 6 10.73 21.60 2.52
N GLN A 7 11.59 22.35 3.21
CA GLN A 7 11.47 22.60 4.65
C GLN A 7 10.27 23.49 4.99
N LEU A 8 9.93 24.45 4.13
CA LEU A 8 8.74 25.31 4.28
C LEU A 8 7.44 24.53 4.02
N GLN A 9 7.44 23.63 3.02
CA GLN A 9 6.30 22.74 2.75
C GLN A 9 6.04 21.76 3.89
N ASP A 10 7.08 21.17 4.48
CA ASP A 10 6.96 20.26 5.64
C ASP A 10 6.47 21.00 6.91
N GLN A 11 6.91 22.24 7.14
CA GLN A 11 6.43 23.07 8.25
C GLN A 11 4.96 23.50 8.10
N LEU A 12 4.54 23.91 6.90
CA LEU A 12 3.13 24.19 6.60
C LEU A 12 2.24 22.94 6.74
N PHE A 13 2.77 21.76 6.39
CA PHE A 13 2.07 20.48 6.51
C PHE A 13 1.81 20.03 7.96
N THR A 14 2.59 20.53 8.92
CA THR A 14 2.52 20.10 10.33
C THR A 14 1.48 20.90 11.14
N GLN A 15 1.04 22.06 10.66
CA GLN A 15 0.11 22.93 11.38
C GLN A 15 -1.33 22.91 10.87
N GLN A 16 -1.61 22.34 9.70
CA GLN A 16 -2.98 22.18 9.21
C GLN A 16 -3.45 20.75 9.45
N ASN A 17 -4.56 20.61 10.19
CA ASN A 17 -5.31 19.37 10.27
C ASN A 17 -5.57 18.88 8.84
N ASN A 18 -4.83 17.85 8.40
CA ASN A 18 -4.92 17.30 7.05
C ASN A 18 -6.26 16.57 6.91
N VAL A 19 -7.30 17.34 6.63
CA VAL A 19 -8.60 16.82 6.17
C VAL A 19 -8.39 16.39 4.74
N ILE A 20 -8.65 15.12 4.45
CA ILE A 20 -8.56 14.60 3.10
C ILE A 20 -9.93 14.05 2.74
N ASP A 21 -10.51 14.62 1.70
CA ASP A 21 -11.76 14.13 1.15
C ASP A 21 -11.50 12.82 0.41
N PHE A 22 -12.19 11.75 0.80
CA PHE A 22 -12.17 10.48 0.08
C PHE A 22 -13.60 10.06 -0.26
N GLU A 23 -13.80 9.47 -1.43
CA GLU A 23 -15.03 8.75 -1.72
C GLU A 23 -14.81 7.29 -1.32
N CYS A 24 -15.61 6.78 -0.38
CA CYS A 24 -15.50 5.40 0.08
C CYS A 24 -16.80 4.64 -0.16
N PHE A 25 -16.70 3.34 -0.42
CA PHE A 25 -17.86 2.48 -0.54
C PHE A 25 -18.17 1.88 0.83
N ASP A 26 -19.31 2.27 1.42
CA ASP A 26 -19.87 1.52 2.55
C ASP A 26 -20.37 0.17 2.03
N LYS A 27 -19.91 -0.92 2.65
CA LYS A 27 -20.29 -2.29 2.29
C LYS A 27 -21.79 -2.54 2.42
N MET A 28 -22.48 -1.81 3.31
CA MET A 28 -23.92 -1.99 3.55
C MET A 28 -24.79 -1.20 2.57
N GLU A 29 -24.35 -0.02 2.13
CA GLU A 29 -25.15 0.88 1.31
C GLU A 29 -25.03 0.58 -0.20
N LYS A 30 -26.09 0.84 -0.98
CA LYS A 30 -26.16 0.52 -2.43
C LYS A 30 -25.57 1.63 -3.32
N PHE A 31 -25.11 2.73 -2.75
CA PHE A 31 -24.58 3.89 -3.47
C PHE A 31 -23.21 4.32 -2.89
N PRO A 32 -22.31 4.90 -3.71
CA PRO A 32 -21.06 5.47 -3.20
C PRO A 32 -21.37 6.58 -2.21
N ILE A 33 -20.84 6.47 -0.98
CA ILE A 33 -20.98 7.53 0.02
C ILE A 33 -19.76 8.43 -0.11
N LYS A 34 -20.00 9.69 -0.44
CA LYS A 34 -18.99 10.73 -0.28
C LYS A 34 -18.92 11.06 1.20
N GLU A 35 -17.95 10.48 1.90
CA GLU A 35 -17.78 10.68 3.33
C GLU A 35 -16.42 11.33 3.60
N LYS A 36 -16.41 12.39 4.39
CA LYS A 36 -15.18 13.13 4.68
C LYS A 36 -14.43 12.49 5.85
N PHE A 37 -13.12 12.36 5.69
CA PHE A 37 -12.25 11.82 6.72
C PHE A 37 -11.14 12.81 7.09
N LYS A 38 -10.71 12.71 8.34
CA LYS A 38 -9.58 13.44 8.89
C LYS A 38 -8.51 12.43 9.27
N ILE A 39 -7.27 12.69 8.86
CA ILE A 39 -6.13 11.93 9.36
C ILE A 39 -5.51 12.72 10.51
N ILE A 40 -5.56 12.16 11.70
CA ILE A 40 -5.05 12.78 12.92
C ILE A 40 -3.80 12.02 13.36
N LYS A 41 -2.68 12.72 13.47
CA LYS A 41 -1.47 12.20 14.10
C LYS A 41 -1.60 12.38 15.62
N THR A 42 -1.44 11.30 16.38
CA THR A 42 -1.48 11.35 17.85
C THR A 42 -0.10 11.62 18.44
N ASN A 43 -0.05 11.93 19.74
CA ASN A 43 1.22 12.09 20.48
C ASN A 43 2.07 10.81 20.51
N ASN A 44 1.45 9.65 20.31
CA ASN A 44 2.14 8.35 20.25
C ASN A 44 2.62 8.01 18.84
N ASN A 45 2.61 8.96 17.90
CA ASN A 45 2.87 8.76 16.46
C ASN A 45 1.90 7.81 15.73
N ASP A 46 0.80 7.39 16.35
CA ASP A 46 -0.26 6.69 15.63
C ASP A 46 -0.98 7.63 14.65
N LEU A 47 -1.46 7.06 13.54
CA LEU A 47 -2.36 7.74 12.60
C LEU A 47 -3.79 7.25 12.83
N LEU A 48 -4.71 8.18 13.09
CA LEU A 48 -6.14 7.91 13.19
C LEU A 48 -6.84 8.38 11.92
N ILE A 49 -7.64 7.52 11.31
CA ILE A 49 -8.59 7.90 10.27
C ILE A 49 -9.95 8.09 10.95
N VAL A 50 -10.43 9.32 10.96
CA VAL A 50 -11.61 9.75 11.73
C VAL A 50 -12.66 10.34 10.80
N LYS A 51 -13.93 9.94 10.97
CA LYS A 51 -15.07 10.56 10.29
C LYS A 51 -15.26 12.01 10.71
N GLU A 52 -16.01 12.77 9.92
CA GLU A 52 -16.36 14.16 10.25
C GLU A 52 -17.10 14.29 11.59
N ASN A 53 -17.91 13.28 11.95
CA ASN A 53 -18.60 13.19 13.25
C ASN A 53 -17.70 12.76 14.43
N GLY A 54 -16.39 12.59 14.24
CA GLY A 54 -15.44 12.19 15.28
C GLY A 54 -15.28 10.67 15.47
N THR A 55 -16.02 9.84 14.73
CA THR A 55 -15.89 8.37 14.83
C THR A 55 -14.55 7.89 14.27
N ILE A 56 -13.77 7.16 15.06
CA ILE A 56 -12.50 6.55 14.61
C ILE A 56 -12.81 5.29 13.79
N ILE A 57 -12.41 5.28 12.52
CA ILE A 57 -12.58 4.12 11.63
C ILE A 57 -11.40 3.18 11.73
N LYS A 58 -10.20 3.76 11.77
CA LYS A 58 -8.96 2.99 11.76
C LYS A 58 -7.91 3.70 12.59
N ARG A 59 -7.22 2.92 13.42
CA ARG A 59 -5.97 3.30 14.05
C ARG A 59 -4.86 2.53 13.37
N LEU A 60 -3.83 3.24 12.94
CA LEU A 60 -2.59 2.68 12.42
C LEU A 60 -1.52 2.97 13.45
N THR A 61 -1.12 1.93 14.19
CA THR A 61 -0.04 2.04 15.15
C THR A 61 1.31 1.94 14.44
N VAL A 62 2.35 2.48 15.08
CA VAL A 62 3.73 2.29 14.63
C VAL A 62 4.07 0.80 14.49
N SER A 63 3.54 -0.06 15.38
CA SER A 63 3.67 -1.51 15.27
C SER A 63 2.98 -2.09 14.03
N ASP A 64 1.78 -1.63 13.66
CA ASP A 64 1.08 -2.07 12.44
C ASP A 64 1.88 -1.73 11.18
N ILE A 65 2.68 -0.65 11.23
CA ILE A 65 3.58 -0.27 10.15
C ILE A 65 4.81 -1.19 10.10
N LYS A 66 5.27 -1.68 11.27
CA LYS A 66 6.45 -2.54 11.45
C LYS A 66 6.22 -4.01 11.08
N THR A 67 5.00 -4.54 11.19
CA THR A 67 4.74 -5.99 10.98
C THR A 67 4.58 -6.41 9.52
N SER A 68 4.52 -5.47 8.56
CA SER A 68 4.53 -5.81 7.12
C SER A 68 5.95 -5.73 6.54
N GLU A 69 6.71 -6.81 6.73
CA GLU A 69 7.96 -7.20 6.04
C GLU A 69 9.10 -6.17 5.99
N MET A 70 9.91 -6.20 7.05
CA MET A 70 11.21 -5.53 7.22
C MET A 70 12.31 -6.18 6.36
N PHE A 71 12.78 -5.56 5.27
CA PHE A 71 14.15 -5.83 4.77
C PHE A 71 14.86 -4.65 4.05
N PHE A 72 14.24 -3.48 3.84
CA PHE A 72 14.90 -2.38 3.09
C PHE A 72 15.12 -1.06 3.85
N TYR A 73 14.65 -0.95 5.09
CA TYR A 73 14.90 0.24 5.91
C TYR A 73 15.33 -0.19 7.30
N GLN A 74 16.31 0.51 7.87
CA GLN A 74 16.43 0.54 9.31
C GLN A 74 15.07 1.00 9.85
N GLN A 75 14.56 0.16 10.73
CA GLN A 75 13.26 0.22 11.37
C GLN A 75 13.01 1.66 11.87
N ASP A 76 11.90 2.25 11.45
CA ASP A 76 11.36 3.58 11.82
C ASP A 76 11.32 4.57 10.63
N ASP A 77 10.09 5.01 10.33
CA ASP A 77 9.72 6.07 9.39
C ASP A 77 9.71 5.74 7.89
N ILE A 78 8.69 5.00 7.45
CA ILE A 78 8.07 5.37 6.17
C ILE A 78 7.44 6.75 6.43
N PRO A 79 7.97 7.84 5.85
CA PRO A 79 7.45 9.14 6.21
C PRO A 79 6.00 9.26 5.74
N ALA A 80 5.15 9.90 6.55
CA ALA A 80 3.71 9.97 6.32
C ALA A 80 3.35 10.48 4.92
N ASN A 81 4.21 11.32 4.34
CA ASN A 81 4.09 11.81 2.98
C ASN A 81 4.04 10.70 1.91
N PHE A 82 4.73 9.56 2.08
CA PHE A 82 4.67 8.43 1.15
C PHE A 82 3.30 7.77 1.18
N ILE A 83 2.76 7.51 2.37
CA ILE A 83 1.43 6.93 2.54
C ILE A 83 0.37 7.87 1.92
N LEU A 84 0.46 9.17 2.21
CA LEU A 84 -0.46 10.17 1.65
C LEU A 84 -0.38 10.25 0.12
N ARG A 85 0.83 10.17 -0.45
CA ARG A 85 1.02 10.15 -1.91
C ARG A 85 0.40 8.90 -2.54
N GLN A 86 0.64 7.72 -1.97
CA GLN A 86 0.01 6.50 -2.48
C GLN A 86 -1.51 6.61 -2.43
N ILE A 87 -2.08 7.02 -1.31
CA ILE A 87 -3.52 7.20 -1.18
C ILE A 87 -4.08 8.20 -2.21
N LYS A 88 -3.34 9.28 -2.49
CA LYS A 88 -3.77 10.31 -3.46
C LYS A 88 -3.68 9.85 -4.91
N PHE A 89 -2.61 9.16 -5.28
CA PHE A 89 -2.28 8.91 -6.69
C PHE A 89 -2.59 7.49 -7.16
N PHE A 90 -2.64 6.52 -6.25
CA PHE A 90 -2.84 5.13 -6.59
C PHE A 90 -4.32 4.77 -6.66
N GLN A 91 -4.72 4.13 -7.75
CA GLN A 91 -6.10 3.70 -7.98
C GLN A 91 -6.14 2.30 -8.57
N TRP A 92 -7.01 1.45 -8.04
CA TRP A 92 -7.34 0.17 -8.63
C TRP A 92 -8.52 0.32 -9.60
N VAL A 93 -8.40 -0.26 -10.79
CA VAL A 93 -9.42 -0.23 -11.84
C VAL A 93 -9.83 -1.66 -12.19
N GLY A 94 -11.13 -1.92 -12.20
CA GLY A 94 -11.70 -3.22 -12.52
C GLY A 94 -13.22 -3.22 -12.35
N ASN A 95 -13.83 -4.38 -12.54
CA ASN A 95 -15.27 -4.53 -12.51
C ASN A 95 -15.76 -5.06 -11.16
N TYR A 96 -17.00 -4.69 -10.83
CA TYR A 96 -17.74 -5.21 -9.69
C TYR A 96 -18.99 -5.95 -10.15
N GLU A 97 -19.27 -7.09 -9.53
CA GLU A 97 -20.52 -7.84 -9.64
C GLU A 97 -21.03 -8.13 -8.23
N GLU A 98 -22.30 -7.83 -7.95
CA GLU A 98 -22.88 -7.99 -6.60
C GLU A 98 -22.04 -7.36 -5.48
N LYS A 99 -21.46 -6.17 -5.73
CA LYS A 99 -20.52 -5.48 -4.82
C LYS A 99 -19.22 -6.24 -4.52
N LYS A 100 -18.89 -7.28 -5.28
CA LYS A 100 -17.62 -8.02 -5.19
C LYS A 100 -16.75 -7.69 -6.39
N LYS A 101 -15.44 -7.61 -6.18
CA LYS A 101 -14.47 -7.45 -7.27
C LYS A 101 -14.45 -8.71 -8.12
N VAL A 102 -14.50 -8.57 -9.44
CA VAL A 102 -14.45 -9.72 -10.36
C VAL A 102 -13.56 -9.42 -11.56
N GLY A 103 -13.08 -10.48 -12.20
CA GLY A 103 -12.32 -10.40 -13.45
C GLY A 103 -10.95 -9.77 -13.26
N ILE A 104 -10.43 -9.17 -14.33
CA ILE A 104 -9.12 -8.55 -14.36
C ILE A 104 -9.17 -7.19 -13.67
N TRP A 105 -8.18 -6.94 -12.83
CA TRP A 105 -7.94 -5.70 -12.12
C TRP A 105 -6.57 -5.19 -12.47
N SER A 106 -6.47 -3.89 -12.74
CA SER A 106 -5.21 -3.20 -13.04
C SER A 106 -5.05 -1.99 -12.14
N ALA A 107 -3.84 -1.48 -12.03
CA ALA A 107 -3.55 -0.29 -11.26
C ALA A 107 -3.24 0.93 -12.12
N LYS A 108 -3.55 2.11 -11.59
CA LYS A 108 -3.12 3.40 -12.10
C LYS A 108 -2.36 4.17 -11.02
N TRP A 109 -1.40 4.96 -11.46
CA TRP A 109 -0.71 5.96 -10.65
C TRP A 109 -0.85 7.32 -11.31
N ASN A 110 -1.41 8.29 -10.59
CA ASN A 110 -1.63 9.65 -11.10
C ASN A 110 -2.36 9.65 -12.45
N ASN A 111 -3.45 8.86 -12.53
CA ASN A 111 -4.26 8.59 -13.73
C ASN A 111 -3.54 7.88 -14.89
N GLN A 112 -2.26 7.52 -14.77
CA GLN A 112 -1.52 6.75 -15.76
C GLN A 112 -1.61 5.26 -15.44
N ALA A 113 -1.84 4.41 -16.44
CA ALA A 113 -1.86 2.97 -16.25
C ALA A 113 -0.47 2.45 -15.87
N LEU A 114 -0.40 1.65 -14.81
CA LEU A 114 0.81 0.93 -14.44
C LEU A 114 0.88 -0.37 -15.24
N LEU A 115 1.94 -0.54 -16.00
CA LEU A 115 2.11 -1.70 -16.87
C LEU A 115 2.23 -3.00 -16.05
N ASP A 116 1.40 -3.98 -16.40
CA ASP A 116 1.34 -5.31 -15.79
C ASP A 116 1.09 -5.33 -14.28
N VAL A 117 0.67 -4.20 -13.68
CA VAL A 117 0.33 -4.15 -12.25
C VAL A 117 -1.14 -4.49 -12.08
N GLY A 118 -1.40 -5.57 -11.37
CA GLY A 118 -2.71 -6.08 -11.06
C GLY A 118 -2.78 -7.60 -11.09
N GLY A 119 -3.97 -8.13 -11.33
CA GLY A 119 -4.24 -9.56 -11.32
C GLY A 119 -5.73 -9.86 -11.49
N GLN A 120 -6.14 -11.05 -11.10
CA GLN A 120 -7.52 -11.50 -11.31
C GLN A 120 -8.24 -11.78 -9.98
N TYR A 121 -9.49 -11.33 -9.90
CA TYR A 121 -10.45 -11.77 -8.89
C TYR A 121 -11.37 -12.85 -9.46
N CYS A 122 -11.64 -13.90 -8.69
CA CYS A 122 -12.67 -14.87 -9.02
C CYS A 122 -14.08 -14.34 -8.72
N ASN A 123 -15.11 -15.04 -9.19
CA ASN A 123 -16.52 -14.64 -9.02
C ASN A 123 -16.97 -14.57 -7.53
N ARG A 124 -16.15 -15.07 -6.60
CA ARG A 124 -16.39 -14.96 -5.16
C ARG A 124 -15.78 -13.69 -4.53
N GLY A 125 -15.16 -12.82 -5.31
CA GLY A 125 -14.52 -11.61 -4.79
C GLY A 125 -13.11 -11.81 -4.24
N LYS A 126 -12.48 -12.97 -4.49
CA LYS A 126 -11.15 -13.30 -3.96
C LYS A 126 -10.07 -13.23 -5.03
N LYS A 127 -8.89 -12.74 -4.67
CA LYS A 127 -7.71 -12.76 -5.53
C LYS A 127 -7.31 -14.19 -5.85
N GLN A 128 -7.02 -14.45 -7.11
CA GLN A 128 -6.49 -15.72 -7.59
C GLN A 128 -5.46 -15.48 -8.69
N GLY A 129 -4.57 -16.45 -8.86
CA GLY A 129 -3.58 -16.43 -9.94
C GLY A 129 -2.41 -15.49 -9.66
N GLN A 130 -1.72 -15.11 -10.72
CA GLN A 130 -0.57 -14.22 -10.64
C GLN A 130 -1.02 -12.79 -10.35
N TRP A 131 -0.28 -12.12 -9.47
CA TRP A 131 -0.51 -10.74 -9.10
C TRP A 131 0.82 -9.99 -9.09
N LYS A 132 0.79 -8.75 -9.57
CA LYS A 132 1.84 -7.76 -9.39
C LYS A 132 1.25 -6.57 -8.66
N GLU A 133 1.82 -6.21 -7.53
CA GLU A 133 1.33 -5.20 -6.61
C GLU A 133 2.40 -4.13 -6.40
N ILE A 134 1.97 -2.89 -6.11
CA ILE A 134 2.93 -1.85 -5.72
C ILE A 134 3.45 -2.14 -4.31
N PHE A 135 4.75 -1.92 -4.09
CA PHE A 135 5.34 -2.01 -2.75
C PHE A 135 4.91 -0.81 -1.90
N LYS A 136 5.00 -0.96 -0.57
CA LYS A 136 4.56 0.05 0.40
C LYS A 136 5.26 1.43 0.25
N ASN A 137 6.42 1.44 -0.39
CA ASN A 137 7.20 2.66 -0.65
C ASN A 137 7.24 3.04 -2.14
N TYR A 138 6.32 2.50 -2.94
CA TYR A 138 6.19 2.88 -4.34
C TYR A 138 6.02 4.40 -4.49
N SER A 139 6.78 4.97 -5.41
CA SER A 139 6.65 6.35 -5.87
C SER A 139 7.06 6.44 -7.34
N GLU A 140 6.80 7.59 -7.99
CA GLU A 140 7.25 7.81 -9.37
C GLU A 140 8.76 7.64 -9.56
N LYS A 141 9.55 7.97 -8.53
CA LYS A 141 11.02 7.82 -8.52
C LYS A 141 11.48 6.42 -8.14
N THR A 142 10.63 5.64 -7.49
CA THR A 142 10.98 4.38 -6.86
C THR A 142 9.89 3.37 -7.17
N GLN A 143 10.00 2.76 -8.35
CA GLN A 143 9.03 1.82 -8.88
C GLN A 143 9.33 0.40 -8.37
N ILE A 144 9.01 0.16 -7.10
CA ILE A 144 9.17 -1.16 -6.47
C ILE A 144 7.82 -1.90 -6.52
N TYR A 145 7.85 -3.14 -6.99
CA TYR A 145 6.69 -4.01 -7.05
C TYR A 145 6.94 -5.30 -6.26
N GLU A 146 5.86 -5.95 -5.86
CA GLU A 146 5.86 -7.34 -5.44
C GLU A 146 5.09 -8.15 -6.45
N GLU A 147 5.58 -9.32 -6.82
CA GLU A 147 4.81 -10.25 -7.65
C GLU A 147 4.80 -11.65 -7.06
N GLY A 148 3.70 -12.36 -7.26
CA GLY A 148 3.55 -13.71 -6.79
C GLY A 148 2.15 -14.26 -7.02
N LEU A 149 1.88 -15.40 -6.40
CA LEU A 149 0.64 -16.13 -6.61
C LEU A 149 -0.32 -15.92 -5.43
N TYR A 150 -1.59 -15.65 -5.74
CA TYR A 150 -2.70 -15.71 -4.80
C TYR A 150 -3.54 -16.97 -5.01
N LYS A 151 -4.03 -17.53 -3.90
CA LYS A 151 -5.09 -18.53 -3.87
C LYS A 151 -6.09 -18.14 -2.77
N ASP A 152 -7.28 -17.72 -3.19
CA ASP A 152 -8.37 -17.33 -2.28
C ASP A 152 -7.97 -16.24 -1.28
N ASP A 153 -7.37 -15.16 -1.79
CA ASP A 153 -6.79 -14.04 -1.03
C ASP A 153 -5.54 -14.37 -0.21
N LEU A 154 -5.07 -15.62 -0.19
CA LEU A 154 -3.82 -16.00 0.46
C LEU A 154 -2.65 -15.92 -0.54
N ARG A 155 -1.60 -15.19 -0.16
CA ARG A 155 -0.30 -15.25 -0.83
C ARG A 155 0.28 -16.66 -0.67
N ILE A 156 0.73 -17.27 -1.76
CA ILE A 156 1.34 -18.60 -1.77
C ILE A 156 2.58 -18.61 -2.66
N ALA A 157 3.42 -19.64 -2.46
CA ALA A 157 4.65 -19.86 -3.21
C ALA A 157 5.66 -18.70 -3.07
N ILE A 158 6.42 -18.42 -4.12
CA ILE A 158 7.48 -17.40 -4.08
C ILE A 158 6.87 -16.04 -4.42
N TRP A 159 7.17 -15.05 -3.58
CA TRP A 159 6.88 -13.64 -3.80
C TRP A 159 8.19 -12.89 -4.05
N ASN A 160 8.30 -12.26 -5.22
CA ASN A 160 9.48 -11.54 -5.65
C ASN A 160 9.29 -10.03 -5.44
N ILE A 161 10.33 -9.36 -4.96
CA ILE A 161 10.40 -7.90 -4.95
C ILE A 161 11.19 -7.47 -6.19
N ILE A 162 10.59 -6.62 -7.01
CA ILE A 162 11.16 -6.13 -8.26
C ILE A 162 11.45 -4.64 -8.12
N TYR A 163 12.66 -4.23 -8.48
CA TYR A 163 13.07 -2.83 -8.60
C TYR A 163 13.75 -2.63 -9.96
N GLU A 164 13.34 -1.61 -10.72
CA GLU A 164 13.88 -1.33 -12.06
C GLU A 164 13.92 -2.58 -12.97
N ASN A 165 12.83 -3.35 -12.98
CA ASN A 165 12.68 -4.62 -13.72
C ASN A 165 13.65 -5.74 -13.31
N SER A 166 14.37 -5.57 -12.20
CA SER A 166 15.27 -6.57 -11.64
C SER A 166 14.69 -7.13 -10.34
N GLN A 167 14.68 -8.46 -10.21
CA GLN A 167 14.33 -9.12 -8.96
C GLN A 167 15.45 -8.90 -7.94
N ILE A 168 15.13 -8.24 -6.82
CA ILE A 168 16.09 -7.91 -5.76
C ILE A 168 15.95 -8.81 -4.53
N GLN A 169 14.78 -9.43 -4.34
CA GLN A 169 14.51 -10.33 -3.23
C GLN A 169 13.42 -11.33 -3.59
N SER A 170 13.45 -12.50 -2.96
CA SER A 170 12.39 -13.50 -3.02
C SER A 170 12.06 -14.01 -1.62
N THR A 171 10.78 -14.17 -1.37
CA THR A 171 10.25 -14.66 -0.10
C THR A 171 9.33 -15.85 -0.35
N LEU A 172 9.55 -16.95 0.37
CA LEU A 172 8.65 -18.11 0.29
C LEU A 172 7.49 -17.90 1.25
N VAL A 173 6.27 -17.97 0.72
CA VAL A 173 5.02 -17.89 1.48
C VAL A 173 4.32 -19.24 1.41
N VAL A 174 4.07 -19.84 2.57
CA VAL A 174 3.36 -21.12 2.71
C VAL A 174 2.04 -20.83 3.40
N GLU A 175 0.93 -20.98 2.68
CA GLU A 175 -0.44 -20.77 3.21
C GLU A 175 -0.64 -19.39 3.87
N GLY A 176 -0.09 -18.33 3.27
CA GLY A 176 -0.15 -16.97 3.82
C GLY A 176 0.84 -16.69 4.95
N VAL A 177 1.66 -17.66 5.37
CA VAL A 177 2.73 -17.48 6.34
C VAL A 177 4.06 -17.25 5.62
N THR A 178 4.66 -16.10 5.88
CA THR A 178 5.97 -15.72 5.34
C THR A 178 7.09 -16.52 6.02
N MET A 179 7.84 -17.29 5.24
CA MET A 179 9.04 -18.02 5.67
C MET A 179 10.28 -17.33 5.10
N SER A 180 10.80 -16.32 5.81
CA SER A 180 12.06 -15.68 5.45
C SER A 180 13.24 -16.58 5.85
N LYS A 181 13.85 -17.28 4.89
CA LYS A 181 15.11 -17.98 5.11
C LYS A 181 16.22 -16.93 5.19
N ALA A 182 16.76 -16.67 6.38
CA ALA A 182 17.90 -15.77 6.56
C ALA A 182 19.10 -16.26 5.75
N ARG A 183 19.33 -15.70 4.55
CA ARG A 183 20.59 -15.92 3.82
C ARG A 183 21.63 -14.99 4.44
N ARG A 184 22.60 -15.58 5.14
CA ARG A 184 23.84 -14.89 5.52
C ARG A 184 24.57 -14.53 4.23
N LEU A 185 24.52 -13.27 3.81
CA LEU A 185 25.38 -12.76 2.75
C LEU A 185 26.82 -12.79 3.28
N VAL A 186 27.59 -13.81 2.87
CA VAL A 186 29.03 -13.83 3.10
C VAL A 186 29.64 -12.98 2.00
N TYR A 187 29.94 -11.71 2.30
CA TYR A 187 30.84 -10.92 1.46
C TYR A 187 32.25 -11.49 1.64
N GLY A 188 32.64 -12.39 0.74
CA GLY A 188 34.03 -12.75 0.57
C GLY A 188 34.78 -11.51 0.05
N LYS A 189 35.71 -10.98 0.85
CA LYS A 189 36.77 -10.12 0.34
C LYS A 189 37.68 -10.99 -0.52
N SER A 190 37.65 -10.77 -1.83
CA SER A 190 38.71 -11.18 -2.76
C SER A 190 39.81 -10.14 -2.77
#